data_AF-A0A9N8YU36-F1
#
_entry.id   AF-A0A9N8YU36-F1
#
_cell.length_a   1.000
_cell.length_b   1.000
_cell.length_c   1.000
_cell.angle_alpha   90.00
_cell.angle_beta   90.00
_cell.angle_gamma   90.00
#
_symmetry.space_group_name_H-M   'P 1'
#
loop_
_entity.id
_entity.type
_entity.pdbx_description
1 polymer ?
#
loop_
_entity_poly.entity_id
_entity_poly.type
_entity_poly.pdbx_seq_one_letter_code
_entity_poly.pdbx_strand_id
1 'polypeptide(L)'
;MIRTNSVTPAPSPATLSTTSNTLNNGSSTDVVTPTQQQPSWEFLRKQARQLENEIEQKLTSYSKLAAQVGRNTNGVSSVSLGSGLYGDNGLSGNSSEAMELELEELIKKLTSVVNSMADVVDGPSSSTSNPSMMHMLQRHRDILYDCSKEFKKTKVNIQAAKNHSDLLSSVRDDISSFKSGASSETDYFLNERGRIESSHRMTDMVLE
;
A
#
# COMPACT_ATOMS: atom_id res chain seq x y z
N MET A 1 16.14 -78.52 -30.85
CA MET A 1 14.67 -78.59 -30.89
C MET A 1 14.16 -77.18 -31.15
N ILE A 2 13.50 -77.00 -32.31
CA ILE A 2 12.64 -75.87 -32.74
C ILE A 2 13.30 -74.48 -32.91
N ARG A 3 13.50 -74.14 -34.18
CA ARG A 3 13.72 -72.80 -34.76
C ARG A 3 12.37 -72.11 -34.96
N THR A 4 12.26 -70.80 -34.70
CA THR A 4 11.35 -69.90 -35.43
C THR A 4 11.93 -68.49 -35.49
N ASN A 5 12.34 -68.08 -36.70
CA ASN A 5 12.62 -66.71 -37.13
C ASN A 5 11.30 -65.99 -37.47
N SER A 6 11.20 -64.69 -37.18
CA SER A 6 10.29 -63.75 -37.86
C SER A 6 10.84 -62.32 -37.65
N VAL A 7 11.68 -61.81 -38.55
CA VAL A 7 11.33 -60.97 -39.72
C VAL A 7 10.66 -59.65 -39.31
N THR A 8 11.47 -58.59 -39.33
CA THR A 8 11.09 -57.18 -39.46
C THR A 8 10.52 -56.88 -40.84
N PRO A 9 9.70 -55.83 -40.99
CA PRO A 9 9.86 -54.97 -42.15
C PRO A 9 9.92 -53.46 -41.80
N ALA A 10 10.64 -52.78 -42.69
CA ALA A 10 11.08 -51.39 -42.70
C ALA A 10 9.95 -50.34 -42.84
N PRO A 11 10.25 -49.04 -42.59
CA PRO A 11 9.30 -47.94 -42.71
C PRO A 11 9.06 -47.54 -44.18
N SER A 12 7.83 -47.13 -44.51
CA SER A 12 7.49 -46.56 -45.83
C SER A 12 7.19 -45.05 -45.73
N PRO A 13 7.62 -44.23 -46.72
CA PRO A 13 7.56 -42.77 -46.68
C PRO A 13 6.36 -42.14 -47.41
N ALA A 14 6.09 -40.88 -47.02
CA ALA A 14 5.50 -39.74 -47.73
C ALA A 14 4.25 -39.90 -48.63
N THR A 15 3.19 -39.15 -48.30
CA THR A 15 2.36 -38.47 -49.32
C THR A 15 2.03 -37.03 -48.88
N LEU A 16 2.58 -36.06 -49.62
CA LEU A 16 2.10 -34.68 -49.65
C LEU A 16 0.81 -34.66 -50.48
N SER A 17 -0.29 -34.17 -49.92
CA SER A 17 -1.51 -33.87 -50.67
C SER A 17 -1.89 -32.41 -50.47
N THR A 18 -1.35 -31.58 -51.36
CA THR A 18 -1.90 -30.28 -51.73
C THR A 18 -3.29 -30.48 -52.32
N THR A 19 -4.33 -29.91 -51.71
CA THR A 19 -5.62 -29.72 -52.40
C THR A 19 -6.15 -28.31 -52.12
N SER A 20 -5.93 -27.47 -53.12
CA SER A 20 -6.92 -26.63 -53.80
C SER A 20 -7.92 -25.83 -52.96
N ASN A 21 -7.63 -24.54 -52.90
CA ASN A 21 -8.54 -23.44 -52.65
C ASN A 21 -9.77 -23.52 -53.62
N THR A 22 -10.99 -23.56 -53.08
CA THR A 22 -12.21 -23.29 -53.84
C THR A 22 -13.03 -22.25 -53.07
N LEU A 23 -13.31 -21.14 -53.75
CA LEU A 23 -14.12 -20.04 -53.24
C LEU A 23 -15.55 -20.53 -53.01
N ASN A 24 -16.08 -20.35 -51.80
CA ASN A 24 -17.51 -20.40 -51.54
C ASN A 24 -17.95 -19.04 -50.97
N ASN A 25 -18.50 -18.22 -51.87
CA ASN A 25 -19.25 -17.03 -51.52
C ASN A 25 -20.71 -17.45 -51.29
N GLY A 26 -21.06 -17.67 -50.03
CA GLY A 26 -22.42 -17.94 -49.59
C GLY A 26 -22.73 -17.05 -48.41
N SER A 27 -23.42 -15.94 -48.67
CA SER A 27 -24.01 -15.07 -47.66
C SER A 27 -24.96 -15.90 -46.77
N SER A 28 -24.64 -16.02 -45.49
CA SER A 28 -25.63 -16.29 -44.45
C SER A 28 -25.20 -15.58 -43.18
N THR A 29 -26.11 -14.75 -42.72
CA THR A 29 -26.03 -13.89 -41.56
C THR A 29 -26.02 -14.72 -40.29
N ASP A 30 -24.85 -15.06 -39.77
CA ASP A 30 -24.71 -15.60 -38.42
C ASP A 30 -24.18 -14.51 -37.49
N VAL A 31 -25.13 -13.93 -36.78
CA VAL A 31 -25.05 -13.39 -35.42
C VAL A 31 -23.61 -13.12 -34.94
N VAL A 32 -23.19 -11.86 -35.07
CA VAL A 32 -22.13 -11.30 -34.21
C VAL A 32 -22.66 -11.35 -32.78
N THR A 33 -22.44 -12.48 -32.13
CA THR A 33 -22.44 -12.53 -30.67
C THR A 33 -21.24 -11.68 -30.26
N PRO A 34 -21.41 -10.62 -29.45
CA PRO A 34 -20.26 -9.93 -28.90
C PRO A 34 -19.57 -10.91 -27.96
N THR A 35 -18.64 -11.69 -28.50
CA THR A 35 -17.74 -12.50 -27.71
C THR A 35 -16.97 -11.49 -26.87
N GLN A 36 -17.36 -11.34 -25.61
CA GLN A 36 -16.51 -10.70 -24.61
C GLN A 36 -15.17 -11.44 -24.70
N GLN A 37 -14.20 -10.83 -25.38
CA GLN A 37 -12.85 -11.34 -25.47
C GLN A 37 -12.36 -11.42 -24.03
N GLN A 38 -12.36 -12.64 -23.50
CA GLN A 38 -11.72 -12.93 -22.22
C GLN A 38 -10.32 -12.32 -22.30
N PRO A 39 -9.93 -11.47 -21.33
CA PRO A 39 -8.65 -10.78 -21.37
C PRO A 39 -7.56 -11.83 -21.58
N SER A 40 -6.79 -11.66 -22.65
CA SER A 40 -5.82 -12.69 -23.05
C SER A 40 -4.87 -12.96 -21.88
N TRP A 41 -4.53 -14.22 -21.65
CA TRP A 41 -3.67 -14.63 -20.53
C TRP A 41 -2.38 -13.78 -20.43
N GLU A 42 -1.77 -13.50 -21.58
CA GLU A 42 -0.56 -12.65 -21.64
C GLU A 42 -0.82 -11.20 -21.24
N PHE A 43 -2.01 -10.66 -21.53
CA PHE A 43 -2.42 -9.34 -21.05
C PHE A 43 -2.58 -9.33 -19.53
N LEU A 44 -3.31 -10.31 -18.97
CA LEU A 44 -3.49 -10.43 -17.52
C LEU A 44 -2.15 -10.58 -16.79
N ARG A 45 -1.25 -11.41 -17.31
CA ARG A 45 0.10 -11.61 -16.77
C ARG A 45 0.91 -10.31 -16.75
N LYS A 46 0.91 -9.56 -17.85
CA LYS A 46 1.61 -8.27 -17.94
C LYS A 46 1.01 -7.25 -16.97
N GLN A 47 -0.31 -7.23 -16.88
CA GLN A 47 -1.04 -6.34 -15.96
C GLN A 47 -0.75 -6.66 -14.49
N ALA A 48 -0.74 -7.95 -14.12
CA ALA A 48 -0.39 -8.40 -12.77
C ALA A 48 1.02 -7.94 -12.38
N ARG A 49 2.03 -8.18 -13.24
CA ARG A 49 3.41 -7.72 -13.01
C ARG A 49 3.53 -6.21 -12.86
N GLN A 50 2.78 -5.45 -13.67
CA GLN A 50 2.78 -4.00 -13.58
C GLN A 50 2.23 -3.53 -12.23
N LEU A 51 1.09 -4.08 -11.81
CA LEU A 51 0.46 -3.76 -10.53
C LEU A 51 1.35 -4.17 -9.35
N GLU A 52 2.01 -5.33 -9.41
CA GLU A 52 2.97 -5.77 -8.40
C GLU A 52 4.12 -4.76 -8.24
N ASN A 53 4.76 -4.37 -9.34
CA ASN A 53 5.84 -3.39 -9.32
C ASN A 53 5.40 -2.03 -8.76
N GLU A 54 4.18 -1.61 -9.08
CA GLU A 54 3.61 -0.36 -8.58
C GLU A 54 3.33 -0.44 -7.07
N ILE A 55 2.73 -1.54 -6.62
CA ILE A 55 2.48 -1.82 -5.19
C ILE A 55 3.81 -1.83 -4.43
N GLU A 56 4.85 -2.51 -4.91
CA GLU A 56 6.16 -2.57 -4.24
C GLU A 56 6.82 -1.19 -4.09
N GLN A 57 6.77 -0.36 -5.13
CA GLN A 57 7.31 1.01 -5.11
C GLN A 57 6.55 1.90 -4.12
N LYS A 58 5.22 1.82 -4.13
CA LYS A 58 4.35 2.57 -3.20
C LYS A 58 4.54 2.10 -1.77
N LEU A 59 4.61 0.79 -1.54
CA LEU A 59 4.84 0.18 -0.23
C LEU A 59 6.20 0.59 0.34
N THR A 60 7.24 0.68 -0.49
CA THR A 60 8.55 1.19 -0.07
C THR A 60 8.47 2.65 0.37
N SER A 61 7.74 3.48 -0.37
CA SER A 61 7.55 4.89 -0.04
C SER A 61 6.71 5.07 1.23
N TYR A 62 5.66 4.26 1.38
CA TYR A 62 4.80 4.23 2.55
C TYR A 62 5.55 3.74 3.81
N SER A 63 6.41 2.74 3.69
CA SER A 63 7.28 2.27 4.78
C SER A 63 8.32 3.33 5.18
N LYS A 64 8.85 4.12 4.24
CA LYS A 64 9.71 5.28 4.56
C LYS A 64 8.98 6.34 5.36
N LEU A 65 7.71 6.64 5.01
CA LEU A 65 6.87 7.52 5.82
C LEU A 65 6.65 6.94 7.21
N ALA A 66 6.34 5.64 7.32
CA ALA A 66 6.21 4.97 8.62
C ALA A 66 7.46 5.12 9.50
N ALA A 67 8.64 4.93 8.91
CA ALA A 67 9.90 5.10 9.61
C ALA A 67 10.18 6.57 9.98
N GLN A 68 9.75 7.54 9.18
CA GLN A 68 9.87 8.96 9.48
C GLN A 68 8.96 9.38 10.64
N VAL A 69 7.70 8.95 10.62
CA VAL A 69 6.76 9.22 11.71
C VAL A 69 7.27 8.60 13.02
N GLY A 70 7.78 7.36 12.99
CA GLY A 70 8.36 6.70 14.17
C GLY A 70 9.63 7.36 14.72
N ARG A 71 10.42 8.07 13.90
CA ARG A 71 11.58 8.85 14.38
C ARG A 71 11.15 10.12 15.12
N ASN A 72 10.09 10.76 14.65
CA ASN A 72 9.57 11.97 15.28
C ASN A 72 8.97 11.67 16.67
N THR A 73 8.42 10.47 16.87
CA THR A 73 7.81 10.06 18.15
C THR A 73 8.83 9.62 19.21
N ASN A 74 9.95 9.01 18.81
CA ASN A 74 10.97 8.50 19.74
C ASN A 74 12.03 9.55 20.13
N GLY A 75 11.95 10.76 19.57
CA GLY A 75 12.90 11.84 19.78
C GLY A 75 12.71 12.60 21.09
N VAL A 76 13.08 11.99 22.21
CA VAL A 76 13.78 12.77 23.26
C VAL A 76 15.18 13.05 22.71
N SER A 77 15.50 14.34 22.55
CA SER A 77 16.83 14.88 22.24
C SER A 77 17.32 14.85 20.79
N SER A 78 16.98 15.91 20.06
CA SER A 78 18.00 16.78 19.48
C SER A 78 17.41 18.19 19.44
N VAL A 79 17.82 19.01 20.39
CA VAL A 79 17.78 20.47 20.25
C VAL A 79 18.69 20.83 19.08
N SER A 80 18.22 20.60 17.85
CA SER A 80 18.74 21.30 16.69
C SER A 80 18.08 22.67 16.70
N LEU A 81 18.73 23.60 17.38
CA LEU A 81 18.49 25.03 17.31
C LEU A 81 18.62 25.47 15.85
N GLY A 82 17.52 25.45 15.07
CA GLY A 82 17.58 25.90 13.68
C GLY A 82 16.50 25.46 12.70
N SER A 83 15.36 24.88 13.10
CA SER A 83 14.28 24.67 12.11
C SER A 83 12.88 24.57 12.73
N GLY A 84 12.01 25.50 12.35
CA GLY A 84 10.58 25.25 12.21
C GLY A 84 9.77 25.12 13.48
N LEU A 85 9.56 26.25 14.16
CA LEU A 85 8.42 26.46 15.04
C LEU A 85 7.12 26.27 14.21
N TYR A 86 6.18 25.46 14.73
CA TYR A 86 4.79 25.24 14.26
C TYR A 86 4.58 24.29 13.05
N GLY A 87 3.90 23.16 13.29
CA GLY A 87 2.74 22.78 12.47
C GLY A 87 2.84 21.68 11.41
N ASP A 88 3.94 20.95 11.23
CA ASP A 88 4.03 19.97 10.12
C ASP A 88 3.58 18.53 10.45
N ASN A 89 2.86 18.29 11.56
CA ASN A 89 2.36 16.94 11.85
C ASN A 89 1.06 16.59 11.08
N GLY A 90 0.26 17.60 10.71
CA GLY A 90 -1.00 17.41 9.98
C GLY A 90 -0.84 17.11 8.50
N LEU A 91 0.23 17.62 7.87
CA LEU A 91 0.51 17.41 6.44
C LEU A 91 1.02 15.98 6.17
N SER A 92 1.83 15.43 7.09
CA SER A 92 2.31 14.04 7.00
C SER A 92 1.17 13.01 7.17
N GLY A 93 0.19 13.30 8.05
CA GLY A 93 -0.97 12.44 8.27
C GLY A 93 -1.85 12.26 7.03
N ASN A 94 -2.17 13.37 6.36
CA ASN A 94 -2.96 13.38 5.12
C ASN A 94 -2.24 12.68 3.96
N SER A 95 -0.91 12.84 3.88
CA SER A 95 -0.09 12.17 2.88
C SER A 95 -0.06 10.64 3.07
N SER A 96 0.02 10.16 4.32
CA SER A 96 -0.05 8.70 4.57
C SER A 96 -1.42 8.12 4.22
N GLU A 97 -2.50 8.82 4.54
CA GLU A 97 -3.86 8.35 4.28
C GLU A 97 -4.17 8.29 2.78
N ALA A 98 -3.69 9.27 2.00
CA ALA A 98 -3.78 9.22 0.55
C ALA A 98 -3.03 8.02 -0.05
N MET A 99 -1.82 7.71 0.45
CA MET A 99 -1.07 6.53 0.01
C MET A 99 -1.73 5.21 0.43
N GLU A 100 -2.40 5.19 1.59
CA GLU A 100 -3.19 4.03 2.05
C GLU A 100 -4.33 3.72 1.10
N LEU A 101 -5.12 4.72 0.72
CA LEU A 101 -6.22 4.55 -0.23
C LEU A 101 -5.73 4.06 -1.60
N GLU A 102 -4.63 4.62 -2.09
CA GLU A 102 -4.03 4.21 -3.36
C GLU A 102 -3.52 2.76 -3.31
N LEU A 103 -2.84 2.37 -2.22
CA LEU A 103 -2.38 0.98 -2.00
C LEU A 103 -3.56 0.01 -1.90
N GLU A 104 -4.64 0.37 -1.19
CA GLU A 104 -5.86 -0.44 -1.11
C GLU A 104 -6.51 -0.63 -2.49
N GLU A 105 -6.55 0.43 -3.30
CA GLU A 105 -7.07 0.37 -4.67
C GLU A 105 -6.19 -0.53 -5.56
N LEU A 106 -4.87 -0.39 -5.49
CA LEU A 106 -3.93 -1.20 -6.27
C LEU A 106 -3.99 -2.69 -5.88
N ILE A 107 -4.05 -3.00 -4.58
CA ILE A 107 -4.21 -4.38 -4.09
C ILE A 107 -5.54 -4.96 -4.55
N LYS A 108 -6.63 -4.17 -4.54
CA LYS A 108 -7.94 -4.59 -5.05
C LYS A 108 -7.89 -4.87 -6.55
N LYS A 109 -7.22 -4.03 -7.34
CA LYS A 109 -7.01 -4.25 -8.77
C LYS A 109 -6.22 -5.53 -9.02
N LEU A 110 -5.09 -5.75 -8.32
CA LEU A 110 -4.29 -6.96 -8.46
C LEU A 110 -5.10 -8.21 -8.09
N THR A 111 -5.91 -8.14 -7.03
CA THR A 111 -6.83 -9.23 -6.65
C THR A 111 -7.80 -9.57 -7.78
N SER A 112 -8.40 -8.56 -8.42
CA SER A 112 -9.29 -8.78 -9.57
C SER A 112 -8.57 -9.46 -10.73
N VAL A 113 -7.35 -9.04 -11.05
CA VAL A 113 -6.54 -9.64 -12.13
C VAL A 113 -6.18 -11.08 -11.80
N VAL A 114 -5.76 -11.36 -10.57
CA VAL A 114 -5.43 -12.72 -10.11
C VAL A 114 -6.66 -13.64 -10.16
N ASN A 115 -7.85 -13.13 -9.83
CA ASN A 115 -9.10 -13.88 -9.97
C ASN A 115 -9.41 -14.15 -11.46
N SER A 116 -9.30 -13.16 -12.34
CA SER A 116 -9.49 -13.39 -13.78
C SER A 116 -8.45 -14.36 -14.36
N MET A 117 -7.22 -14.37 -13.83
CA MET A 117 -6.21 -15.37 -14.19
C MET A 117 -6.62 -16.77 -13.72
N ALA A 118 -7.23 -16.89 -12.54
CA ALA A 118 -7.79 -18.16 -12.06
C ALA A 118 -8.92 -18.65 -12.97
N ASP A 119 -9.86 -17.78 -13.35
CA ASP A 119 -10.96 -18.12 -14.26
C ASP A 119 -10.46 -18.65 -15.62
N VAL A 120 -9.36 -18.09 -16.13
CA VAL A 120 -8.73 -18.54 -17.39
C VAL A 120 -8.05 -19.91 -17.22
N VAL A 121 -7.45 -20.18 -16.05
CA VAL A 121 -6.79 -21.47 -15.76
C VAL A 121 -7.81 -22.58 -15.52
N ASP A 122 -8.88 -22.27 -14.78
CA ASP A 122 -9.93 -23.22 -14.35
C ASP A 122 -11.06 -23.37 -15.40
N GLY A 123 -11.10 -22.51 -16.41
CA GLY A 123 -12.17 -22.48 -17.42
C GLY A 123 -12.20 -23.70 -18.35
N PRO A 124 -13.39 -24.11 -18.84
CA PRO A 124 -13.58 -25.31 -19.67
C PRO A 124 -12.91 -25.24 -21.05
N SER A 125 -12.51 -24.03 -21.48
CA SER A 125 -11.75 -23.78 -22.72
C SER A 125 -10.25 -24.11 -22.58
N SER A 126 -9.77 -24.33 -21.35
CA SER A 126 -8.41 -24.78 -21.03
C SER A 126 -8.31 -26.29 -21.29
N SER A 127 -8.27 -26.70 -22.56
CA SER A 127 -8.30 -28.12 -22.96
C SER A 127 -7.08 -28.94 -22.52
N THR A 128 -6.08 -28.30 -21.90
CA THR A 128 -4.97 -28.94 -21.19
C THR A 128 -4.56 -28.02 -20.05
N SER A 129 -4.72 -28.43 -18.79
CA SER A 129 -4.17 -27.71 -17.62
C SER A 129 -2.70 -27.39 -17.87
N ASN A 130 -2.38 -26.13 -18.19
CA ASN A 130 -1.02 -25.69 -18.45
C ASN A 130 -0.30 -25.55 -17.09
N PRO A 131 0.61 -26.48 -16.70
CA PRO A 131 1.23 -26.44 -15.37
C PRO A 131 1.98 -25.12 -15.14
N SER A 132 2.58 -24.55 -16.19
CA SER A 132 3.25 -23.25 -16.17
C SER A 132 2.31 -22.09 -15.81
N MET A 133 1.07 -22.10 -16.32
CA MET A 133 0.07 -21.08 -16.01
C MET A 133 -0.39 -21.19 -14.55
N MET A 134 -0.59 -22.43 -14.08
CA MET A 134 -0.99 -22.70 -12.70
C MET A 134 0.10 -22.31 -11.69
N HIS A 135 1.37 -22.63 -11.95
CA HIS A 135 2.48 -22.20 -11.10
C HIS A 135 2.61 -20.67 -11.06
N MET A 136 2.41 -20.00 -12.19
CA MET A 136 2.46 -18.54 -12.26
C MET A 136 1.31 -17.88 -11.50
N LEU A 137 0.09 -18.40 -11.64
CA LEU A 137 -1.05 -17.98 -10.85
C LEU A 137 -0.78 -18.13 -9.36
N GLN A 138 -0.22 -19.26 -8.94
CA GLN A 138 0.15 -19.48 -7.55
C GLN A 138 1.17 -18.44 -7.07
N ARG A 139 2.19 -18.15 -7.89
CA ARG A 139 3.17 -17.11 -7.56
C ARG A 139 2.53 -15.73 -7.37
N HIS A 140 1.59 -15.35 -8.23
CA HIS A 140 0.86 -14.09 -8.11
C HIS A 140 -0.02 -14.05 -6.84
N ARG A 141 -0.63 -15.18 -6.44
CA ARG A 141 -1.36 -15.29 -5.16
C ARG A 141 -0.44 -15.12 -3.95
N ASP A 142 0.75 -15.71 -3.99
CA ASP A 142 1.73 -15.57 -2.91
C ASP A 142 2.23 -14.12 -2.79
N ILE A 143 2.56 -13.48 -3.91
CA ILE A 143 2.97 -12.05 -3.94
C ILE A 143 1.84 -11.17 -3.40
N LEU A 144 0.60 -11.36 -3.86
CA LEU A 144 -0.55 -10.61 -3.38
C LEU A 144 -0.73 -10.75 -1.86
N TYR A 145 -0.55 -11.96 -1.34
CA TYR A 145 -0.61 -12.22 0.10
C TYR A 145 0.49 -11.45 0.86
N ASP A 146 1.74 -11.53 0.40
CA ASP A 146 2.88 -10.85 1.02
C ASP A 146 2.73 -9.33 0.98
N CYS A 147 2.35 -8.76 -0.17
CA CYS A 147 2.06 -7.33 -0.32
C CYS A 147 0.94 -6.88 0.63
N SER A 148 -0.15 -7.64 0.72
CA SER A 148 -1.28 -7.33 1.61
C SER A 148 -0.89 -7.39 3.09
N LYS A 149 -0.05 -8.37 3.46
CA LYS A 149 0.45 -8.54 4.82
C LYS A 149 1.37 -7.39 5.22
N GLU A 150 2.33 -7.05 4.37
CA GLU A 150 3.28 -5.96 4.65
C GLU A 150 2.58 -4.59 4.66
N PHE A 151 1.58 -4.39 3.79
CA PHE A 151 0.72 -3.21 3.82
C PHE A 151 0.02 -3.06 5.18
N LYS A 152 -0.67 -4.10 5.65
CA LYS A 152 -1.36 -4.09 6.95
C LYS A 152 -0.41 -3.81 8.11
N LYS A 153 0.76 -4.46 8.10
CA LYS A 153 1.81 -4.25 9.11
C LYS A 153 2.28 -2.79 9.13
N THR A 154 2.54 -2.21 7.97
CA THR A 154 2.98 -0.82 7.85
C THR A 154 1.88 0.15 8.28
N LYS A 155 0.62 -0.14 7.94
CA LYS A 155 -0.56 0.64 8.36
C LYS A 155 -0.72 0.67 9.88
N VAL A 156 -0.62 -0.49 10.53
CA VAL A 156 -0.65 -0.57 12.00
C VAL A 156 0.48 0.23 12.63
N ASN A 157 1.69 0.18 12.07
CA ASN A 157 2.83 0.95 12.57
C ASN A 157 2.60 2.46 12.47
N ILE A 158 2.10 2.95 11.32
CA ILE A 158 1.77 4.37 11.16
C ILE A 158 0.66 4.79 12.11
N GLN A 159 -0.40 3.99 12.24
CA GLN A 159 -1.50 4.31 13.14
C GLN A 159 -1.04 4.36 14.60
N ALA A 160 -0.19 3.42 15.03
CA ALA A 160 0.39 3.45 16.36
C ALA A 160 1.21 4.72 16.61
N ALA A 161 1.99 5.15 15.62
CA ALA A 161 2.79 6.37 15.71
C ALA A 161 1.92 7.64 15.70
N LYS A 162 0.84 7.67 14.89
CA LYS A 162 -0.17 8.74 14.91
C LYS A 162 -0.84 8.85 16.28
N ASN A 163 -1.38 7.75 16.79
CA ASN A 163 -2.02 7.70 18.12
C ASN A 163 -1.07 8.20 19.22
N HIS A 164 0.21 7.79 19.18
CA HIS A 164 1.20 8.27 20.13
C HIS A 164 1.46 9.78 20.01
N SER A 165 1.54 10.30 18.78
CA SER A 165 1.67 11.74 18.53
C SER A 165 0.45 12.52 19.05
N ASP A 166 -0.76 12.01 18.86
CA ASP A 166 -2.00 12.67 19.30
C ASP A 166 -2.06 12.74 20.83
N LEU A 167 -1.68 11.65 21.50
CA LEU A 167 -1.56 11.61 22.96
C LEU A 167 -0.51 12.61 23.47
N LEU A 168 0.67 12.68 22.85
CA LEU A 168 1.71 13.64 23.23
C LEU A 168 1.32 15.09 22.94
N SER A 169 0.52 15.34 21.88
CA SER A 169 -0.02 16.67 21.59
C SER A 169 -0.96 17.10 22.70
N SER A 170 -1.95 16.26 23.05
CA SER A 170 -2.90 16.55 24.14
C SER A 170 -2.16 16.83 25.46
N VAL A 171 -1.16 16.02 25.81
CA VAL A 171 -0.38 16.22 27.04
C VAL A 171 0.44 17.52 26.98
N ARG A 172 1.01 17.87 25.81
CA ARG A 172 1.72 19.16 25.65
C ARG A 172 0.77 20.34 25.79
N ASP A 173 -0.43 20.24 25.23
CA ASP A 173 -1.46 21.27 25.32
C ASP A 173 -1.88 21.47 26.78
N ASP A 174 -2.14 20.38 27.51
CA ASP A 174 -2.46 20.41 28.95
C ASP A 174 -1.33 21.01 29.78
N ILE A 175 -0.07 20.60 29.56
CA ILE A 175 1.11 21.16 30.25
C ILE A 175 1.27 22.64 29.92
N SER A 176 1.05 23.04 28.68
CA SER A 176 1.18 24.44 28.26
C SER A 176 0.10 25.31 28.91
N SER A 177 -1.13 24.81 29.02
CA SER A 177 -2.26 25.45 29.70
C SER A 177 -2.02 25.57 31.20
N PHE A 178 -1.54 24.49 31.83
CA PHE A 178 -1.20 24.52 33.26
C PHE A 178 -0.05 25.50 33.53
N LYS A 179 1.01 25.46 32.72
CA LYS A 179 2.16 26.35 32.88
C LYS A 179 1.78 27.81 32.67
N SER A 180 0.97 28.13 31.65
CA SER A 180 0.52 29.51 31.43
C SER A 180 -0.39 30.00 32.57
N GLY A 181 -1.27 29.15 33.09
CA GLY A 181 -2.09 29.44 34.27
C GLY A 181 -1.25 29.69 35.53
N ALA A 182 -0.32 28.78 35.85
CA ALA A 182 0.54 28.89 37.02
C ALA A 182 1.51 30.09 36.94
N SER A 183 2.03 30.39 35.75
CA SER A 183 2.84 31.60 35.52
C SER A 183 2.01 32.86 35.72
N SER A 184 0.78 32.91 35.18
CA SER A 184 -0.14 34.04 35.38
C SER A 184 -0.50 34.25 36.85
N GLU A 185 -0.69 33.17 37.62
CA GLU A 185 -1.01 33.24 39.04
C GLU A 185 0.21 33.66 39.88
N THR A 186 1.40 33.14 39.56
CA THR A 186 2.66 33.54 40.21
C THR A 186 2.97 35.02 39.94
N ASP A 187 2.84 35.45 38.69
CA ASP A 187 3.03 36.86 38.30
C ASP A 187 2.02 37.77 39.00
N TYR A 188 0.78 37.31 39.17
CA TYR A 188 -0.24 38.03 39.94
C TYR A 188 0.18 38.24 41.39
N PHE A 189 0.65 37.20 42.09
CA PHE A 189 1.10 37.31 43.49
C PHE A 189 2.36 38.18 43.63
N LEU A 190 3.30 38.12 42.68
CA LEU A 190 4.49 38.98 42.69
C LEU A 190 4.12 40.46 42.49
N ASN A 191 3.18 40.74 41.58
CA ASN A 191 2.67 42.10 41.37
C ASN A 191 1.94 42.63 42.62
N GLU A 192 1.09 41.81 43.26
CA GLU A 192 0.38 42.21 44.47
C GLU A 192 1.35 42.51 45.63
N ARG A 193 2.40 41.70 45.80
CA ARG A 193 3.47 41.99 46.76
C ARG A 193 4.12 43.36 46.50
N GLY A 194 4.39 43.69 45.24
CA GLY A 194 4.93 44.99 44.85
C GLY A 194 3.99 46.16 45.23
N ARG A 195 2.68 45.97 45.06
CA ARG A 195 1.66 46.97 45.47
C ARG A 195 1.62 47.16 46.99
N ILE A 196 1.69 46.07 47.74
CA ILE A 196 1.72 46.11 49.22
C ILE A 196 2.97 46.85 49.69
N GLU A 197 4.14 46.54 49.14
CA GLU A 197 5.39 47.17 49.53
C GLU A 197 5.44 48.66 49.15
N SER A 198 4.89 49.02 47.98
CA SER A 198 4.69 50.42 47.58
C SER A 198 3.75 51.14 48.55
N SER A 199 2.66 50.50 48.99
CA SER A 199 1.74 51.07 49.97
C SER A 199 2.42 51.29 51.32
N HIS A 200 3.21 50.33 51.79
CA HIS A 200 3.92 50.44 53.07
C HIS A 200 4.91 51.60 53.08
N ARG A 201 5.67 51.77 52.00
CA ARG A 201 6.59 52.92 51.83
C ARG A 201 5.86 54.27 51.81
N MET A 202 4.70 54.34 51.16
CA MET A 202 3.88 55.56 51.20
C MET A 202 3.38 55.87 52.60
N THR A 203 2.95 54.87 53.36
CA THR A 203 2.53 55.05 54.76
C THR A 203 3.68 55.55 55.63
N ASP A 204 4.88 54.97 55.50
CA ASP A 204 6.06 55.44 56.23
C ASP A 204 6.39 56.90 55.89
N MET A 205 6.31 57.31 54.61
CA MET A 205 6.51 58.72 54.21
C MET A 205 5.45 59.69 54.75
N VAL A 206 4.25 59.24 55.10
CA VAL A 206 3.20 60.11 55.68
C VAL A 206 3.38 60.25 57.20
N LEU A 207 4.09 59.31 57.83
CA LEU A 207 4.35 59.31 59.28
C LEU A 207 5.61 60.09 59.67
N GLU A 208 6.41 60.54 58.70
CA GLU A 208 7.59 61.42 58.87
C GLU A 208 7.25 62.88 58.54
#